data_AF-M3G2G5-F1
#
_entry.id   AF-M3G2G5-F1
#
_cell.length_a   1.000
_cell.length_b   1.000
_cell.length_c   1.000
_cell.angle_alpha   90.00
_cell.angle_beta   90.00
_cell.angle_gamma   90.00
#
_symmetry.space_group_name_H-M   'P 1'
#
loop_
_entity.id
_entity.type
_entity.pdbx_description
1 polymer ?
#
loop_
_entity_poly.entity_id
_entity_poly.type
_entity_poly.pdbx_seq_one_letter_code
_entity_poly.pdbx_strand_id
1 'polypeptide(L)'
;MGKVANERLDYNHERFIDYPFSMDQNDLLDIWLMAHSYFTISTGTGLDSVADIYRRPALYLNLIPLSNINSWAYSITVPKYLKWKKTGEYLTFKEYLNNNYQHSEKYQEVGIMIEDLSSEDISKAVLELESRLRGEWNETHRQKELQEQFWKELKKWKNFSKYHGWLHPEVRVGSHFLMKMGKDFFKV
;
A
#
# COMPACT_ATOMS: atom_id res chain seq x y z
N MET A 1 -11.47 -7.69 -9.79
CA MET A 1 -11.66 -7.48 -11.24
C MET A 1 -10.77 -8.46 -11.99
N GLY A 2 -11.20 -8.89 -13.16
CA GLY A 2 -10.54 -9.94 -13.92
C GLY A 2 -11.45 -11.13 -14.19
N LYS A 3 -10.99 -12.00 -15.08
CA LYS A 3 -11.78 -13.06 -15.72
C LYS A 3 -12.16 -14.23 -14.81
N VAL A 4 -11.38 -14.49 -13.77
CA VAL A 4 -11.59 -15.63 -12.88
C VAL A 4 -11.47 -15.14 -11.43
N ALA A 5 -12.52 -15.38 -10.65
CA ALA A 5 -12.56 -15.18 -9.22
C ALA A 5 -13.02 -16.48 -8.53
N ASN A 6 -12.42 -16.79 -7.39
CA ASN A 6 -12.65 -18.06 -6.69
C ASN A 6 -14.02 -18.12 -6.00
N GLU A 7 -14.37 -17.05 -5.30
CA GLU A 7 -15.56 -17.00 -4.44
C GLU A 7 -16.24 -15.64 -4.50
N ARG A 8 -17.58 -15.66 -4.41
CA ARG A 8 -18.40 -14.44 -4.29
C ARG A 8 -18.22 -13.83 -2.92
N LEU A 9 -18.26 -12.51 -2.85
CA LEU A 9 -18.29 -11.83 -1.57
C LEU A 9 -19.69 -11.96 -0.95
N ASP A 10 -19.75 -12.40 0.30
CA ASP A 10 -20.98 -12.38 1.09
C ASP A 10 -21.26 -10.96 1.62
N TYR A 11 -21.50 -10.05 0.68
CA TYR A 11 -21.79 -8.65 0.92
C TYR A 11 -22.75 -8.12 -0.13
N ASN A 12 -23.92 -7.64 0.30
CA ASN A 12 -24.95 -7.12 -0.58
C ASN A 12 -25.32 -5.69 -0.19
N HIS A 13 -25.12 -4.76 -1.10
CA HIS A 13 -25.43 -3.34 -0.91
C HIS A 13 -25.68 -2.69 -2.28
N GLU A 14 -26.69 -1.82 -2.42
CA GLU A 14 -27.11 -1.25 -3.70
C GLU A 14 -25.99 -0.47 -4.44
N ARG A 15 -25.04 0.08 -3.68
CA ARG A 15 -23.86 0.82 -4.17
C ARG A 15 -22.61 -0.04 -4.31
N PHE A 16 -22.74 -1.36 -4.23
CA PHE A 16 -21.64 -2.30 -4.37
C PHE A 16 -21.92 -3.28 -5.52
N ILE A 17 -20.90 -3.54 -6.33
CA ILE A 17 -20.97 -4.47 -7.46
C ILE A 17 -19.86 -5.50 -7.28
N ASP A 18 -20.24 -6.76 -7.08
CA ASP A 18 -19.30 -7.89 -7.15
C ASP A 18 -18.99 -8.22 -8.62
N TYR A 19 -18.21 -7.33 -9.24
CA TYR A 19 -18.01 -7.28 -10.69
C TYR A 19 -17.52 -8.60 -11.33
N PRO A 20 -16.57 -9.37 -10.75
CA PRO A 20 -16.16 -10.66 -11.31
C PRO A 20 -17.30 -11.68 -11.47
N PHE A 21 -18.40 -11.53 -10.74
CA PHE A 21 -19.58 -12.38 -10.82
C PHE A 21 -20.80 -11.69 -11.45
N SER A 22 -20.62 -10.48 -11.98
CA SER A 22 -21.65 -9.76 -12.72
C SER A 22 -21.86 -10.35 -14.11
N MET A 23 -23.10 -10.30 -14.60
CA MET A 23 -23.43 -10.67 -15.99
C MET A 23 -22.79 -9.72 -17.01
N ASP A 24 -22.42 -8.51 -16.57
CA ASP A 24 -21.79 -7.50 -17.42
C ASP A 24 -20.27 -7.68 -17.55
N GLN A 25 -19.65 -8.62 -16.81
CA GLN A 25 -18.20 -8.81 -16.85
C GLN A 25 -17.70 -9.10 -18.26
N ASN A 26 -16.72 -8.33 -18.71
CA ASN A 26 -16.04 -8.54 -19.99
C ASN A 26 -14.67 -7.85 -20.02
N ASP A 27 -13.83 -8.26 -20.97
CA ASP A 27 -12.45 -7.77 -21.10
C ASP A 27 -12.37 -6.24 -21.30
N LEU A 28 -13.36 -5.62 -21.96
CA LEU A 28 -13.39 -4.17 -22.13
C LEU A 28 -13.65 -3.46 -20.79
N LEU A 29 -14.62 -3.94 -20.01
CA LEU A 29 -14.96 -3.35 -18.70
C LEU A 29 -13.87 -3.60 -17.64
N ASP A 30 -13.14 -4.71 -17.73
CA ASP A 30 -11.98 -4.97 -16.86
C ASP A 30 -10.95 -3.83 -16.95
N ILE A 31 -10.73 -3.29 -18.14
CA ILE A 31 -9.83 -2.16 -18.39
C ILE A 31 -10.53 -0.83 -18.13
N TRP A 32 -11.73 -0.63 -18.67
CA TRP A 32 -12.43 0.64 -18.64
C TRP A 32 -12.72 1.09 -17.21
N LEU A 33 -13.20 0.20 -16.35
CA LEU A 33 -13.54 0.57 -14.97
C LEU A 33 -12.29 0.98 -14.18
N MET A 34 -11.16 0.28 -14.35
CA MET A 34 -9.88 0.67 -13.74
C MET A 34 -9.39 2.03 -14.27
N ALA A 35 -9.43 2.21 -15.59
CA ALA A 35 -9.01 3.41 -16.30
C ALA A 35 -9.88 4.65 -16.00
N HIS A 36 -11.10 4.48 -15.50
CA HIS A 36 -12.05 5.56 -15.20
C HIS A 36 -12.44 5.66 -13.72
N SER A 37 -11.83 4.86 -12.84
CA SER A 37 -12.06 4.92 -11.40
C SER A 37 -11.67 6.28 -10.79
N TYR A 38 -12.33 6.66 -9.69
CA TYR A 38 -11.93 7.84 -8.91
C TYR A 38 -10.60 7.60 -8.20
N PHE A 39 -10.43 6.41 -7.60
CA PHE A 39 -9.16 5.85 -7.16
C PHE A 39 -9.27 4.32 -7.12
N THR A 40 -8.12 3.63 -7.02
CA THR A 40 -8.04 2.17 -6.94
C THR A 40 -7.48 1.74 -5.58
N ILE A 41 -8.02 0.65 -5.01
CA ILE A 41 -7.42 -0.05 -3.87
C ILE A 41 -6.84 -1.37 -4.39
N SER A 42 -5.57 -1.64 -4.12
CA SER A 42 -4.88 -2.85 -4.58
C SER A 42 -3.88 -3.36 -3.53
N THR A 43 -3.40 -4.58 -3.73
CA THR A 43 -2.26 -5.18 -3.03
C THR A 43 -0.98 -5.20 -3.89
N GLY A 44 -1.01 -4.62 -5.10
CA GLY A 44 0.13 -4.54 -6.02
C GLY A 44 0.31 -5.80 -6.88
N THR A 45 -0.79 -6.35 -7.40
CA THR A 45 -0.82 -7.65 -8.10
C THR A 45 -1.06 -7.54 -9.62
N GLY A 46 -0.94 -6.34 -10.18
CA GLY A 46 -0.74 -6.10 -11.61
C GLY A 46 -1.91 -5.43 -12.31
N LEU A 47 -3.15 -5.74 -11.96
CA LEU A 47 -4.30 -5.05 -12.59
C LEU A 47 -4.32 -3.54 -12.25
N ASP A 48 -3.81 -3.18 -11.08
CA ASP A 48 -3.54 -1.80 -10.68
C ASP A 48 -2.62 -1.03 -11.65
N SER A 49 -1.83 -1.72 -12.47
CA SER A 49 -1.05 -1.05 -13.54
C SER A 49 -1.93 -0.36 -14.58
N VAL A 50 -3.17 -0.82 -14.80
CA VAL A 50 -4.12 -0.11 -15.66
C VAL A 50 -4.49 1.24 -15.05
N ALA A 51 -4.82 1.26 -13.76
CA ALA A 51 -5.09 2.51 -13.04
C ALA A 51 -3.86 3.44 -13.05
N ASP A 52 -2.66 2.89 -12.85
CA ASP A 52 -1.39 3.62 -12.88
C ASP A 52 -1.13 4.32 -14.23
N ILE A 53 -1.28 3.59 -15.36
CA ILE A 53 -1.07 4.15 -16.71
C ILE A 53 -2.07 5.28 -17.01
N TYR A 54 -3.31 5.16 -16.52
CA TYR A 54 -4.33 6.20 -16.64
C TYR A 54 -4.25 7.27 -15.55
N ARG A 55 -3.19 7.26 -14.74
CA ARG A 55 -2.90 8.23 -13.68
C ARG A 55 -4.02 8.35 -12.66
N ARG A 56 -4.67 7.24 -12.34
CA ARG A 56 -5.67 7.17 -11.27
C ARG A 56 -4.96 7.07 -9.93
N PRO A 57 -5.37 7.85 -8.90
CA PRO A 57 -4.83 7.70 -7.56
C PRO A 57 -4.99 6.26 -7.06
N ALA A 58 -4.02 5.80 -6.26
CA ALA A 58 -4.00 4.41 -5.79
C ALA A 58 -3.71 4.31 -4.29
N LEU A 59 -4.39 3.36 -3.64
CA LEU A 59 -4.10 2.90 -2.29
C LEU A 59 -3.59 1.47 -2.35
N TYR A 60 -2.33 1.27 -1.97
CA TYR A 60 -1.72 -0.05 -1.87
C TYR A 60 -1.76 -0.52 -0.42
N LEU A 61 -2.55 -1.56 -0.14
CA LEU A 61 -2.69 -2.14 1.19
C LEU A 61 -1.96 -3.46 1.27
N ASN A 62 -1.46 -3.82 2.45
CA ASN A 62 -0.82 -5.11 2.69
C ASN A 62 0.37 -5.38 1.73
N LEU A 63 1.02 -4.33 1.23
CA LEU A 63 2.09 -4.45 0.24
C LEU A 63 3.41 -4.80 0.94
N ILE A 64 4.01 -5.92 0.54
CA ILE A 64 5.41 -6.25 0.83
C ILE A 64 6.04 -6.81 -0.44
N PRO A 65 7.35 -6.59 -0.65
CA PRO A 65 8.28 -5.92 0.26
C PRO A 65 8.23 -4.38 0.20
N LEU A 66 8.74 -3.70 1.25
CA LEU A 66 8.71 -2.23 1.37
C LEU A 66 9.42 -1.51 0.21
N SER A 67 10.42 -2.14 -0.41
CA SER A 67 11.09 -1.55 -1.59
C SER A 67 10.18 -1.38 -2.80
N ASN A 68 9.04 -2.06 -2.84
CA ASN A 68 8.13 -2.05 -3.97
C ASN A 68 7.03 -0.98 -3.82
N ILE A 69 7.20 -0.03 -2.88
CA ILE A 69 6.31 1.15 -2.82
C ILE A 69 6.28 1.83 -4.20
N ASN A 70 5.08 2.08 -4.71
CA ASN A 70 4.90 2.85 -5.93
C ASN A 70 5.27 4.31 -5.67
N SER A 71 6.47 4.70 -6.10
CA SER A 71 7.01 6.04 -5.81
C SER A 71 6.62 7.10 -6.83
N TRP A 72 6.05 6.71 -7.97
CA TRP A 72 5.87 7.55 -9.16
C TRP A 72 4.42 7.92 -9.47
N ALA A 73 3.49 7.63 -8.56
CA ALA A 73 2.09 7.99 -8.72
C ALA A 73 1.58 8.77 -7.52
N TYR A 74 0.44 9.45 -7.69
CA TYR A 74 -0.38 9.86 -6.55
C TYR A 74 -0.86 8.58 -5.86
N SER A 75 -0.15 8.17 -4.80
CA SER A 75 -0.50 6.95 -4.11
C SER A 75 -0.17 7.00 -2.62
N ILE A 76 -0.91 6.20 -1.87
CA ILE A 76 -0.62 5.87 -0.48
C ILE A 76 -0.29 4.39 -0.44
N THR A 77 0.85 4.02 0.16
CA THR A 77 1.18 2.63 0.43
C THR A 77 1.17 2.35 1.93
N VAL A 78 0.51 1.26 2.33
CA VAL A 78 0.47 0.76 3.70
C VAL A 78 0.98 -0.69 3.68
N PRO A 79 2.24 -0.91 4.10
CA PRO A 79 2.83 -2.24 4.04
C PRO A 79 2.27 -3.14 5.14
N LYS A 80 2.46 -4.46 5.00
CA LYS A 80 2.22 -5.39 6.11
C LYS A 80 3.13 -5.07 7.30
N TYR A 81 2.68 -5.41 8.51
CA TYR A 81 3.53 -5.36 9.69
C TYR A 81 4.48 -6.55 9.69
N LEU A 82 5.75 -6.30 9.95
CA LEU A 82 6.77 -7.33 10.09
C LEU A 82 7.29 -7.31 11.53
N LYS A 83 7.35 -8.48 12.16
CA LYS A 83 7.86 -8.65 13.53
C LYS A 83 8.92 -9.74 13.60
N TRP A 84 9.93 -9.56 14.44
CA TRP A 84 10.83 -10.64 14.78
C TRP A 84 10.10 -11.69 15.61
N LYS A 85 10.06 -12.95 15.17
CA LYS A 85 9.39 -14.05 15.88
C LYS A 85 9.95 -14.25 17.29
N LYS A 86 11.24 -13.98 17.49
CA LYS A 86 11.93 -14.16 18.77
C LYS A 86 11.55 -13.12 19.82
N THR A 87 11.43 -11.86 19.44
CA THR A 87 11.20 -10.74 20.39
C THR A 87 9.77 -10.24 20.37
N GLY A 88 9.02 -10.48 19.29
CA GLY A 88 7.70 -9.89 19.06
C GLY A 88 7.76 -8.41 18.65
N GLU A 89 8.95 -7.83 18.55
CA GLU A 89 9.14 -6.43 18.20
C GLU A 89 8.97 -6.23 16.69
N TYR A 90 8.43 -5.07 16.33
CA TYR A 90 8.35 -4.65 14.93
C TYR A 90 9.75 -4.45 14.35
N LEU A 91 9.91 -4.80 13.07
CA LEU A 91 11.11 -4.49 12.33
C LEU A 91 11.28 -2.97 12.17
N THR A 92 12.51 -2.51 12.30
CA THR A 92 12.94 -1.17 11.92
C THR A 92 12.91 -1.00 10.39
N PHE A 93 12.93 0.25 9.93
CA PHE A 93 12.98 0.63 8.53
C PHE A 93 14.14 -0.05 7.79
N LYS A 94 15.32 -0.09 8.42
CA LYS A 94 16.50 -0.74 7.84
C LYS A 94 16.32 -2.25 7.74
N GLU A 95 15.71 -2.87 8.75
CA GLU A 95 15.41 -4.30 8.72
C GLU A 95 14.36 -4.63 7.66
N TYR A 96 13.34 -3.80 7.46
CA TYR A 96 12.39 -3.94 6.35
C TYR A 96 13.10 -3.95 4.98
N LEU A 97 14.05 -3.03 4.76
CA LEU A 97 14.77 -2.95 3.49
C LEU A 97 15.83 -4.05 3.31
N ASN A 98 16.37 -4.59 4.39
CA ASN A 98 17.29 -5.73 4.35
C ASN A 98 16.56 -7.06 4.14
N ASN A 99 15.37 -7.21 4.72
CA ASN A 99 14.51 -8.38 4.57
C ASN A 99 13.48 -8.12 3.46
N ASN A 100 13.98 -8.00 2.23
CA ASN A 100 13.22 -7.61 1.05
C ASN A 100 12.98 -8.83 0.14
N TYR A 101 12.04 -9.70 0.55
CA TYR A 101 11.76 -10.95 -0.16
C TYR A 101 10.48 -10.84 -0.98
N GLN A 102 10.47 -11.49 -2.15
CA GLN A 102 9.29 -11.57 -3.02
C GLN A 102 8.31 -12.68 -2.59
N HIS A 103 8.74 -13.57 -1.69
CA HIS A 103 8.01 -14.75 -1.26
C HIS A 103 7.89 -14.77 0.26
N SER A 104 6.70 -15.04 0.78
CA SER A 104 6.38 -14.96 2.22
C SER A 104 7.14 -16.01 3.04
N GLU A 105 7.44 -17.16 2.44
CA GLU A 105 8.20 -18.26 3.05
C GLU A 105 9.59 -17.80 3.48
N LYS A 106 10.22 -16.92 2.70
CA LYS A 106 11.56 -16.39 3.02
C LYS A 106 11.58 -15.53 4.28
N TYR A 107 10.51 -14.79 4.56
CA TYR A 107 10.38 -14.08 5.83
C TYR A 107 10.33 -15.06 6.99
N GLN A 108 9.56 -16.14 6.85
CA GLN A 108 9.42 -17.15 7.90
C GLN A 108 10.73 -17.91 8.17
N GLU A 109 11.47 -18.27 7.10
CA GLU A 109 12.77 -18.95 7.18
C GLU A 109 13.80 -18.15 8.03
N VAL A 110 13.78 -16.81 7.93
CA VAL A 110 14.67 -15.93 8.73
C VAL A 110 14.07 -15.49 10.06
N GLY A 111 12.94 -16.06 10.46
CA GLY A 111 12.30 -15.80 11.75
C GLY A 111 11.52 -14.49 11.81
N ILE A 112 10.98 -14.02 10.68
CA ILE A 112 10.08 -12.85 10.62
C ILE A 112 8.63 -13.34 10.47
N MET A 113 7.76 -12.80 11.33
CA MET A 113 6.32 -12.94 11.26
C MET A 113 5.75 -11.82 10.40
N ILE A 114 4.86 -12.19 9.47
CA ILE A 114 4.08 -11.26 8.64
C ILE A 114 2.71 -11.12 9.29
N GLU A 115 2.30 -9.89 9.56
CA GLU A 115 1.00 -9.56 10.12
C GLU A 115 0.24 -8.64 9.15
N ASP A 116 -0.97 -9.08 8.82
CA ASP A 116 -1.88 -8.33 7.95
C ASP A 116 -2.41 -7.07 8.63
N LEU A 117 -2.74 -6.08 7.83
CA LEU A 117 -3.41 -4.88 8.30
C LEU A 117 -4.78 -5.23 8.91
N SER A 118 -5.09 -4.64 10.06
CA SER A 118 -6.42 -4.74 10.66
C SER A 118 -7.46 -3.97 9.84
N SER A 119 -8.75 -4.24 10.08
CA SER A 119 -9.84 -3.45 9.48
C SER A 119 -9.76 -1.97 9.82
N GLU A 120 -9.27 -1.62 11.02
CA GLU A 120 -9.03 -0.24 11.43
C GLU A 120 -7.87 0.39 10.64
N ASP A 121 -6.76 -0.33 10.46
CA ASP A 121 -5.63 0.15 9.67
C ASP A 121 -6.06 0.42 8.21
N ILE A 122 -6.83 -0.51 7.61
CA ILE A 122 -7.38 -0.40 6.26
C ILE A 122 -8.33 0.80 6.17
N SER A 123 -9.28 0.93 7.10
CA SER A 123 -10.27 2.00 7.09
C SER A 123 -9.62 3.38 7.20
N LYS A 124 -8.63 3.54 8.08
CA LYS A 124 -7.88 4.81 8.22
C LYS A 124 -7.12 5.17 6.94
N ALA A 125 -6.54 4.19 6.26
CA ALA A 125 -5.83 4.42 5.01
C ALA A 125 -6.77 4.83 3.85
N VAL A 126 -7.94 4.20 3.76
CA VAL A 126 -8.98 4.55 2.77
C VAL A 126 -9.49 5.96 3.01
N LEU A 127 -9.84 6.30 4.25
CA LEU A 127 -10.31 7.64 4.62
C LEU A 127 -9.23 8.71 4.42
N GLU A 128 -7.96 8.38 4.65
CA GLU A 128 -6.85 9.29 4.35
C GLU A 128 -6.77 9.62 2.86
N LEU A 129 -6.80 8.61 1.97
CA LEU A 129 -6.76 8.87 0.53
C LEU A 129 -7.98 9.68 0.07
N GLU A 130 -9.18 9.26 0.47
CA GLU A 130 -10.44 9.94 0.08
C GLU A 130 -10.45 11.41 0.51
N SER A 131 -10.06 11.69 1.75
CA SER A 131 -10.02 13.04 2.30
C SER A 131 -8.95 13.90 1.61
N ARG A 132 -7.79 13.33 1.26
CA ARG A 132 -6.75 14.03 0.49
C ARG A 132 -7.23 14.38 -0.92
N LEU A 133 -7.95 13.47 -1.58
CA LEU A 133 -8.51 13.73 -2.92
C LEU A 133 -9.61 14.79 -2.92
N ARG A 134 -10.32 14.96 -1.79
CA ARG A 134 -11.28 16.06 -1.59
C ARG A 134 -10.64 17.37 -1.14
N GLY A 135 -9.35 17.38 -0.82
CA GLY A 135 -8.67 18.55 -0.27
C GLY A 135 -9.05 18.84 1.20
N GLU A 136 -9.60 17.86 1.90
CA GLU A 136 -10.09 17.98 3.29
C GLU A 136 -9.10 17.42 4.31
N TRP A 137 -8.01 16.79 3.83
CA TRP A 137 -7.02 16.19 4.71
C TRP A 137 -6.19 17.23 5.46
N ASN A 138 -6.39 17.29 6.77
CA ASN A 138 -5.63 18.16 7.66
C ASN A 138 -4.44 17.40 8.24
N GLU A 139 -3.30 17.48 7.55
CA GLU A 139 -2.07 16.82 8.00
C GLU A 139 -1.49 17.51 9.24
N THR A 140 -1.27 16.73 10.29
CA THR A 140 -0.62 17.22 11.51
C THR A 140 0.88 17.41 11.30
N HIS A 141 1.50 18.30 12.08
CA HIS A 141 2.95 18.50 12.05
C HIS A 141 3.72 17.18 12.23
N ARG A 142 3.25 16.33 13.16
CA ARG A 142 3.88 15.04 13.45
C ARG A 142 3.80 14.06 12.27
N GLN A 143 2.66 14.01 11.57
CA GLN A 143 2.53 13.16 10.37
C GLN A 143 3.48 13.63 9.27
N LYS A 144 3.57 14.94 9.06
CA LYS A 144 4.49 15.55 8.09
C LYS A 144 5.95 15.20 8.39
N GLU A 145 6.38 15.34 9.64
CA GLU A 145 7.73 14.94 10.07
C GLU A 145 8.04 13.47 9.75
N LEU A 146 7.10 12.57 10.05
CA LEU A 146 7.29 11.14 9.83
C LEU A 146 7.34 10.79 8.34
N GLN A 147 6.53 11.45 7.50
CA GLN A 147 6.61 11.30 6.04
C GLN A 147 7.96 11.75 5.51
N GLU A 148 8.41 12.94 5.90
CA GLU A 148 9.70 13.49 5.48
C GLU A 148 10.86 12.58 5.92
N GLN A 149 10.80 12.07 7.16
CA GLN A 149 11.77 11.10 7.67
C GLN A 149 11.77 9.80 6.86
N PHE A 150 10.60 9.26 6.53
CA PHE A 150 10.48 8.05 5.72
C PHE A 150 11.20 8.20 4.38
N TRP A 151 10.85 9.24 3.61
CA TRP A 151 11.46 9.46 2.30
C TRP A 151 12.94 9.82 2.38
N LYS A 152 13.37 10.52 3.44
CA LYS A 152 14.78 10.80 3.71
C LYS A 152 15.58 9.52 3.93
N GLU A 153 15.08 8.58 4.74
CA GLU A 153 15.76 7.31 4.98
C GLU A 153 15.72 6.41 3.73
N LEU A 154 14.60 6.38 2.99
CA LEU A 154 14.51 5.60 1.76
C LEU A 154 15.52 6.08 0.71
N LYS A 155 15.72 7.39 0.56
CA LYS A 155 16.74 7.97 -0.34
C LYS A 155 18.17 7.54 -0.04
N LYS A 156 18.48 7.17 1.20
CA LYS A 156 19.81 6.67 1.60
C LYS A 156 20.01 5.19 1.27
N TRP A 157 18.94 4.46 0.98
CA TRP A 157 19.04 3.05 0.64
C TRP A 157 19.85 2.85 -0.63
N LYS A 158 20.83 1.93 -0.61
CA LYS A 158 21.76 1.70 -1.73
C LYS A 158 21.07 1.40 -3.08
N ASN A 159 19.87 0.84 -3.04
CA ASN A 159 19.09 0.50 -4.23
C ASN A 159 18.01 1.54 -4.55
N PHE A 160 18.00 2.70 -3.89
CA PHE A 160 16.98 3.73 -4.11
C PHE A 160 16.85 4.09 -5.59
N SER A 161 17.96 4.40 -6.27
CA SER A 161 17.95 4.76 -7.70
C SER A 161 17.47 3.64 -8.62
N LYS A 162 17.56 2.37 -8.20
CA LYS A 162 17.07 1.22 -8.96
C LYS A 162 15.54 1.14 -8.97
N TYR A 163 14.89 1.52 -7.87
CA TYR A 163 13.44 1.37 -7.70
C TYR A 163 12.67 2.70 -7.74
N HIS A 164 13.31 3.79 -7.35
CA HIS A 164 12.69 5.08 -7.05
C HIS A 164 13.44 6.23 -7.75
N GLY A 165 13.61 6.14 -9.07
CA GLY A 165 14.25 7.18 -9.87
C GLY A 165 13.50 8.52 -9.86
N TRP A 166 12.20 8.49 -9.56
CA TRP A 166 11.35 9.67 -9.40
C TRP A 166 10.40 9.50 -8.21
N LEU A 167 10.14 10.61 -7.51
CA LEU A 167 9.20 10.69 -6.41
C LEU A 167 8.07 11.66 -6.78
N HIS A 168 6.84 11.15 -6.83
CA HIS A 168 5.67 11.97 -7.06
C HIS A 168 5.44 12.92 -5.87
N PRO A 169 5.08 14.20 -6.04
CA PRO A 169 4.84 15.13 -4.93
C PRO A 169 3.79 14.66 -3.92
N GLU A 170 2.81 13.87 -4.40
CA GLU A 170 1.73 13.27 -3.62
C GLU A 170 1.95 11.80 -3.24
N VAL A 171 3.16 11.23 -3.42
CA VAL A 171 3.41 9.86 -2.90
C VAL A 171 3.55 9.88 -1.38
N ARG A 172 2.85 8.97 -0.70
CA ARG A 172 2.86 8.86 0.76
C ARG A 172 2.92 7.41 1.22
N VAL A 173 3.37 7.23 2.45
CA VAL A 173 3.08 6.00 3.23
C VAL A 173 1.85 6.28 4.10
N GLY A 174 1.06 5.29 4.48
CA GLY A 174 -0.12 5.54 5.34
C GLY A 174 0.25 6.29 6.63
N SER A 175 -0.43 7.40 6.91
CA SER A 175 -0.15 8.24 8.08
C SER A 175 -0.41 7.50 9.38
N HIS A 176 -1.46 6.67 9.42
CA HIS A 176 -1.73 5.83 10.60
C HIS A 176 -0.61 4.80 10.85
N PHE A 177 -0.10 4.17 9.79
CA PHE A 177 1.01 3.22 9.88
C PHE A 177 2.26 3.88 10.47
N LEU A 178 2.67 5.03 9.94
CA LEU A 178 3.84 5.75 10.43
C LEU A 178 3.67 6.19 11.89
N MET A 179 2.48 6.64 12.28
CA MET A 179 2.19 7.03 13.67
C MET A 179 2.26 5.83 14.62
N LYS A 180 1.73 4.67 14.21
CA LYS A 180 1.73 3.43 15.00
C LYS A 180 3.14 2.87 15.18
N MET A 181 3.94 2.86 14.10
CA MET A 181 5.33 2.40 14.14
C MET A 181 6.25 3.39 14.88
N GLY A 182 5.91 4.68 14.83
CA GLY A 182 6.50 5.72 15.66
C GLY A 182 8.01 5.92 15.42
N LYS A 183 8.71 6.38 16.46
CA LYS A 183 10.17 6.65 16.41
C LYS A 183 10.98 5.36 16.31
N ASP A 184 10.44 4.26 16.84
CA ASP A 184 11.11 2.97 16.92
C ASP A 184 11.37 2.38 15.54
N PHE A 185 10.50 2.68 14.59
CA PHE A 185 10.70 2.32 13.19
C PHE A 185 12.00 2.86 12.60
N PHE A 186 12.44 4.04 13.02
CA PHE A 186 13.63 4.69 12.47
C PHE A 186 14.88 4.49 13.32
N LYS A 187 14.85 3.60 14.32
CA LYS A 187 16.04 3.22 15.09
C LYS A 187 17.06 2.53 14.15
N VAL A 188 18.34 2.77 14.44
CA VAL A 188 19.49 2.29 13.66
C VAL A 188 19.96 0.93 14.15
#